data_AF-A0A0X7A8E4-F1
#
_entry.id   AF-A0A0X7A8E4-F1
#
_cell.length_a   1.000
_cell.length_b   1.000
_cell.length_c   1.000
_cell.angle_alpha   90.00
_cell.angle_beta   90.00
_cell.angle_gamma   90.00
#
_symmetry.space_group_name_H-M   'P 1'
#
loop_
_entity.id
_entity.type
_entity.pdbx_description
1 polymer ?
#
loop_
_entity_poly.entity_id
_entity_poly.type
_entity_poly.pdbx_seq_one_letter_code
_entity_poly.pdbx_strand_id
1 'polypeptide(L)'
;MTLTSPITKLEIPQQRVEARYGAQADFSPPFWNDTIDALLNHRTARAYLPKALPQGSLELLVAAAQSAPTSSNLQAWSVVAVQDKERKARLAGFTGGNAHIKDAPVFLIWLIDLKRLRTVASNQGNKGEGLDYLESFLIGAIDAALAAQNAVAAIDSLGLGSCYVGGIRNRPEDVSRELNLPPETVAVFGLTVGYPDPAVKTDVKPRLSQSSILFHETYSEPARDDLNSYDEVLKVFQEKQGLPQNGWTAPIAQRVENAAALKGRAELSQTLRRLGFGIK
;
A
#
# COMPACT_ATOMS: atom_id res chain seq x y z
N MET A 1 20.39 -0.24 25.35
CA MET A 1 19.00 -0.20 24.87
C MET A 1 18.09 -0.41 26.08
N THR A 2 17.74 0.68 26.75
CA THR A 2 16.85 0.65 27.90
C THR A 2 15.42 0.48 27.41
N LEU A 3 14.82 -0.65 27.79
CA LEU A 3 13.38 -0.87 27.68
C LEU A 3 12.66 0.31 28.34
N THR A 4 11.69 0.84 27.61
CA THR A 4 10.93 2.06 27.84
C THR A 4 10.36 2.19 29.26
N SER A 5 10.35 3.43 29.75
CA SER A 5 9.73 3.88 31.02
C SER A 5 8.27 3.39 31.21
N PRO A 6 7.78 3.29 32.46
CA PRO A 6 6.42 2.83 32.73
C PRO A 6 5.41 3.87 32.26
N ILE A 7 4.56 3.45 31.32
CA ILE A 7 3.50 4.27 30.73
C ILE A 7 2.41 4.50 31.78
N THR A 8 2.33 5.71 32.31
CA THR A 8 1.17 6.19 33.06
C THR A 8 0.11 6.69 32.08
N LYS A 9 -0.61 5.75 31.45
CA LYS A 9 -1.94 5.88 30.78
C LYS A 9 -2.25 4.58 30.00
N LEU A 10 -2.77 3.57 30.69
CA LEU A 10 -3.25 2.32 30.07
C LEU A 10 -4.38 2.54 29.04
N GLU A 11 -5.07 3.68 29.09
CA GLU A 11 -6.24 3.97 28.24
C GLU A 11 -5.89 4.18 26.76
N ILE A 12 -4.79 4.87 26.41
CA ILE A 12 -4.49 5.20 25.00
C ILE A 12 -4.12 3.94 24.19
N PRO A 13 -3.20 3.07 24.64
CA PRO A 13 -2.87 1.84 23.92
C PRO A 13 -4.10 0.95 23.69
N GLN A 14 -4.93 0.77 24.73
CA GLN A 14 -6.15 -0.01 24.64
C GLN A 14 -7.14 0.61 23.64
N GLN A 15 -7.41 1.92 23.74
CA GLN A 15 -8.29 2.65 22.82
C GLN A 15 -7.83 2.56 21.36
N ARG A 16 -6.51 2.57 21.10
CA ARG A 16 -5.95 2.42 19.75
C ARG A 16 -6.23 1.05 19.15
N VAL A 17 -6.07 0.00 19.96
CA VAL A 17 -6.39 -1.37 19.55
C VAL A 17 -7.90 -1.51 19.33
N GLU A 18 -8.72 -0.99 20.24
CA GLU A 18 -10.18 -1.03 20.11
C GLU A 18 -10.67 -0.25 18.88
N ALA A 19 -10.09 0.91 18.58
CA ALA A 19 -10.38 1.64 17.35
C ALA A 19 -9.97 0.88 16.09
N ARG A 20 -8.88 0.09 16.14
CA ARG A 20 -8.42 -0.75 15.02
C ARG A 20 -9.39 -1.88 14.70
N TYR A 21 -10.06 -2.43 15.70
CA TYR A 21 -11.01 -3.54 15.51
C TYR A 21 -12.47 -3.09 15.55
N GLY A 22 -12.77 -1.87 15.98
CA GLY A 22 -14.13 -1.35 16.13
C GLY A 22 -14.94 -2.06 17.23
N ALA A 23 -14.26 -2.77 18.13
CA ALA A 23 -14.83 -3.56 19.21
C ALA A 23 -13.85 -3.60 20.40
N GLN A 24 -14.34 -4.04 21.57
CA GLN A 24 -13.49 -4.27 22.73
C GLN A 24 -12.43 -5.34 22.39
N ALA A 25 -11.17 -5.06 22.71
CA ALA A 25 -10.09 -6.01 22.50
C ALA A 25 -10.03 -7.03 23.65
N ASP A 26 -9.73 -8.28 23.32
CA ASP A 26 -9.58 -9.41 24.23
C ASP A 26 -8.16 -9.52 24.83
N PHE A 27 -7.27 -8.61 24.45
CA PHE A 27 -5.91 -8.49 24.99
C PHE A 27 -5.57 -7.03 25.29
N SER A 28 -4.57 -6.85 26.14
CA SER A 28 -3.93 -5.54 26.38
C SER A 28 -2.50 -5.56 25.85
N PRO A 29 -2.05 -4.53 25.10
CA PRO A 29 -0.69 -4.46 24.59
C PRO A 29 0.35 -4.49 25.73
N PRO A 30 1.27 -5.47 25.77
CA PRO A 30 2.30 -5.52 26.81
C PRO A 30 3.42 -4.49 26.58
N PHE A 31 3.53 -3.97 25.36
CA PHE A 31 4.55 -3.00 24.96
C PHE A 31 3.92 -1.91 24.09
N TRP A 32 4.45 -0.69 24.18
CA TRP A 32 3.97 0.44 23.40
C TRP A 32 5.06 1.48 23.18
N ASN A 33 5.07 2.09 21.99
CA ASN A 33 5.94 3.20 21.62
C ASN A 33 5.29 4.01 20.48
N ASP A 34 5.93 5.10 20.08
CA ASP A 34 5.39 6.01 19.07
C ASP A 34 5.22 5.35 17.69
N THR A 35 6.09 4.41 17.34
CA THR A 35 5.96 3.64 16.10
C THR A 35 4.70 2.78 16.10
N ILE A 36 4.43 2.09 17.21
CA ILE A 36 3.20 1.29 17.37
C ILE A 36 1.97 2.20 17.33
N ASP A 37 2.01 3.36 18.00
CA ASP A 37 0.89 4.33 17.97
C ASP A 37 0.63 4.81 16.53
N ALA A 38 1.68 5.20 15.79
CA ALA A 38 1.55 5.66 14.41
C ALA A 38 0.93 4.58 13.50
N LEU A 39 1.43 3.34 13.58
CA LEU A 39 0.92 2.21 12.80
C LEU A 39 -0.55 1.91 13.12
N LEU A 40 -0.93 1.88 14.40
CA LEU A 40 -2.31 1.60 14.80
C LEU A 40 -3.25 2.78 14.53
N ASN A 41 -2.75 4.01 14.50
CA ASN A 41 -3.49 5.22 14.14
C ASN A 41 -3.56 5.50 12.62
N HIS A 42 -2.94 4.64 11.79
CA HIS A 42 -2.96 4.80 10.33
C HIS A 42 -4.39 4.86 9.79
N ARG A 43 -4.63 5.88 8.96
CA ARG A 43 -5.85 6.07 8.18
C ARG A 43 -5.50 6.69 6.83
N THR A 44 -6.20 6.25 5.80
CA THR A 44 -5.90 6.64 4.42
C THR A 44 -6.41 8.06 4.13
N ALA A 45 -5.51 9.00 3.84
CA ALA A 45 -5.87 10.35 3.43
C ALA A 45 -6.20 10.40 1.93
N ARG A 46 -7.31 11.02 1.54
CA ARG A 46 -7.70 11.24 0.12
C ARG A 46 -8.06 12.68 -0.18
N ALA A 47 -7.86 13.59 0.76
CA ALA A 47 -8.03 15.02 0.60
C ALA A 47 -6.77 15.68 1.17
N TYR A 48 -6.23 16.63 0.42
CA TYR A 48 -4.93 17.23 0.72
C TYR A 48 -5.03 18.75 0.63
N LEU A 49 -4.32 19.44 1.52
CA LEU A 49 -4.10 20.87 1.40
C LEU A 49 -3.23 21.16 0.16
N PRO A 50 -3.41 22.31 -0.53
CA PRO A 50 -2.59 22.72 -1.68
C PRO A 50 -1.21 23.22 -1.24
N LYS A 51 -0.50 22.41 -0.46
CA LYS A 51 0.78 22.72 0.16
C LYS A 51 1.85 21.73 -0.33
N ALA A 52 2.92 22.27 -0.92
CA ALA A 52 4.06 21.47 -1.35
C ALA A 52 4.78 20.84 -0.15
N LEU A 53 5.42 19.69 -0.37
CA LEU A 53 6.33 19.12 0.62
C LEU A 53 7.62 19.97 0.69
N PRO A 54 8.23 20.12 1.87
CA PRO A 54 9.54 20.77 2.01
C PRO A 54 10.63 20.10 1.15
N GLN A 55 11.65 20.86 0.76
CA GLN A 55 12.84 20.31 0.11
C GLN A 55 13.48 19.23 0.99
N GLY A 56 13.99 18.15 0.38
CA GLY A 56 14.57 17.02 1.11
C GLY A 56 13.55 15.97 1.58
N SER A 57 12.25 16.24 1.44
CA SER A 57 11.22 15.29 1.89
C SER A 57 11.27 13.98 1.11
N LEU A 58 11.46 14.02 -0.21
CA LEU A 58 11.47 12.81 -1.02
C LEU A 58 12.69 11.95 -0.73
N GLU A 59 13.85 12.57 -0.56
CA GLU A 59 15.10 11.94 -0.19
C GLU A 59 14.98 11.24 1.17
N LEU A 60 14.38 11.90 2.16
CA LEU A 60 14.10 11.30 3.46
C LEU A 60 13.15 10.10 3.35
N LEU A 61 12.04 10.24 2.61
CA LEU A 61 11.06 9.17 2.45
C LEU A 61 11.65 7.97 1.70
N VAL A 62 12.51 8.21 0.71
CA VAL A 62 13.24 7.15 -0.01
C VAL A 62 14.28 6.49 0.89
N ALA A 63 15.00 7.23 1.73
CA ALA A 63 15.93 6.64 2.70
C ALA A 63 15.21 5.73 3.71
N ALA A 64 14.03 6.14 4.20
CA ALA A 64 13.18 5.30 5.03
C ALA A 64 12.71 4.04 4.29
N ALA A 65 12.30 4.19 3.02
CA ALA A 65 11.92 3.07 2.16
C ALA A 65 13.06 2.08 1.93
N GLN A 66 14.26 2.58 1.63
CA GLN A 66 15.48 1.78 1.42
C GLN A 66 15.97 1.06 2.67
N SER A 67 15.49 1.46 3.85
CA SER A 67 15.77 0.78 5.11
C SER A 67 14.95 -0.51 5.29
N ALA A 68 14.06 -0.85 4.35
CA ALA A 68 13.34 -2.13 4.35
C ALA A 68 14.28 -3.29 3.98
N PRO A 69 14.07 -4.51 4.53
CA PRO A 69 14.79 -5.69 4.08
C PRO A 69 14.44 -6.00 2.61
N THR A 70 15.40 -6.56 1.88
CA THR A 70 15.23 -6.97 0.48
C THR A 70 15.78 -8.37 0.27
N SER A 71 15.11 -9.17 -0.57
CA SER A 71 15.51 -10.57 -0.80
C SER A 71 16.93 -10.62 -1.38
N SER A 72 17.85 -11.32 -0.71
CA SER A 72 19.26 -11.46 -1.12
C SER A 72 19.96 -10.13 -1.44
N ASN A 73 19.53 -9.02 -0.84
CA ASN A 73 19.99 -7.67 -1.15
C ASN A 73 19.82 -7.26 -2.63
N LEU A 74 18.88 -7.87 -3.36
CA LEU A 74 18.65 -7.63 -4.79
C LEU A 74 18.10 -6.22 -5.05
N GLN A 75 17.35 -5.65 -4.09
CA GLN A 75 16.77 -4.32 -4.21
C GLN A 75 15.98 -4.18 -5.53
N ALA A 76 15.07 -5.14 -5.78
CA ALA A 76 14.38 -5.35 -7.06
C ALA A 76 13.21 -4.38 -7.29
N TRP A 77 13.36 -3.13 -6.85
CA TRP A 77 12.32 -2.11 -6.86
C TRP A 77 12.87 -0.73 -7.23
N SER A 78 11.97 0.12 -7.72
CA SER A 78 12.23 1.54 -7.98
C SER A 78 11.01 2.37 -7.60
N VAL A 79 11.19 3.68 -7.45
CA VAL A 79 10.08 4.62 -7.24
C VAL A 79 10.24 5.84 -8.14
N VAL A 80 9.16 6.22 -8.82
CA VAL A 80 9.09 7.45 -9.62
C VAL A 80 8.25 8.47 -8.90
N ALA A 81 8.82 9.63 -8.56
CA ALA A 81 8.08 10.74 -7.97
C ALA A 81 7.50 11.63 -9.08
N VAL A 82 6.17 11.77 -9.11
CA VAL A 82 5.47 12.62 -10.07
C VAL A 82 4.87 13.83 -9.35
N GLN A 83 5.36 15.02 -9.67
CA GLN A 83 4.87 16.30 -9.15
C GLN A 83 4.22 17.18 -10.23
N ASP A 84 4.58 16.97 -11.50
CA ASP A 84 3.99 17.69 -12.63
C ASP A 84 2.47 17.48 -12.69
N LYS A 85 1.73 18.59 -12.79
CA LYS A 85 0.26 18.60 -12.68
C LYS A 85 -0.38 17.88 -13.86
N GLU A 86 0.13 18.09 -15.08
CA GLU A 86 -0.43 17.48 -16.29
C GLU A 86 -0.19 15.97 -16.31
N ARG A 87 1.03 15.54 -15.95
CA ARG A 87 1.38 14.13 -15.80
C ARG A 87 0.55 13.44 -14.74
N LYS A 88 0.34 14.06 -13.57
CA LYS A 88 -0.59 13.53 -12.55
C LYS A 88 -2.02 13.41 -13.10
N ALA A 89 -2.48 14.38 -13.88
CA ALA A 89 -3.82 14.33 -14.49
C ALA A 89 -3.97 13.16 -15.48
N ARG A 90 -2.97 12.93 -16.36
CA ARG A 90 -2.96 11.79 -17.29
C ARG A 90 -2.93 10.46 -16.53
N LEU A 91 -2.04 10.32 -15.55
CA LEU A 91 -1.96 9.14 -14.70
C LEU A 91 -3.26 8.89 -13.94
N ALA A 92 -3.92 9.93 -13.41
CA ALA A 92 -5.21 9.79 -12.76
C ALA A 92 -6.28 9.21 -13.71
N GLY A 93 -6.27 9.60 -14.98
CA GLY A 93 -7.11 9.04 -16.04
C GLY A 93 -6.94 7.53 -16.20
N PHE A 94 -5.73 7.02 -16.06
CA PHE A 94 -5.45 5.57 -16.12
C PHE A 94 -5.94 4.77 -14.91
N THR A 95 -6.28 5.45 -13.80
CA THR A 95 -6.68 4.79 -12.53
C THR A 95 -8.19 4.75 -12.27
N GLY A 96 -9.01 5.23 -13.22
CA GLY A 96 -10.45 5.43 -13.02
C GLY A 96 -10.82 6.82 -12.49
N GLY A 97 -9.96 7.83 -12.69
CA GLY A 97 -10.31 9.23 -12.43
C GLY A 97 -10.19 9.69 -10.98
N ASN A 98 -9.38 9.03 -10.17
CA ASN A 98 -9.21 9.35 -8.75
C ASN A 98 -8.70 10.80 -8.54
N ALA A 99 -9.58 11.69 -8.05
CA ALA A 99 -9.29 13.12 -7.90
C ALA A 99 -8.07 13.40 -7.00
N HIS A 100 -7.93 12.65 -5.91
CA HIS A 100 -6.85 12.78 -4.94
C HIS A 100 -5.44 12.64 -5.51
N ILE A 101 -5.27 11.98 -6.67
CA ILE A 101 -3.98 11.93 -7.38
C ILE A 101 -3.58 13.31 -7.89
N LYS A 102 -4.55 14.09 -8.39
CA LYS A 102 -4.31 15.44 -8.89
C LYS A 102 -4.03 16.40 -7.73
N ASP A 103 -4.76 16.24 -6.63
CA ASP A 103 -4.74 17.15 -5.48
C ASP A 103 -3.49 16.97 -4.61
N ALA A 104 -2.99 15.73 -4.46
CA ALA A 104 -1.78 15.46 -3.68
C ALA A 104 -0.56 16.18 -4.29
N PRO A 105 0.32 16.82 -3.49
CA PRO A 105 1.52 17.48 -4.00
C PRO A 105 2.49 16.51 -4.69
N VAL A 106 2.50 15.22 -4.29
CA VAL A 106 3.33 14.19 -4.91
C VAL A 106 2.53 12.91 -5.12
N PHE A 107 2.74 12.27 -6.28
CA PHE A 107 2.32 10.91 -6.55
C PHE A 107 3.54 10.01 -6.81
N LEU A 108 3.85 9.14 -5.85
CA LEU A 108 4.94 8.17 -5.93
C LEU A 108 4.45 6.90 -6.61
N ILE A 109 5.19 6.38 -7.59
CA ILE A 109 4.81 5.19 -8.35
C ILE A 109 5.87 4.13 -8.10
N TRP A 110 5.49 3.10 -7.36
CA TRP A 110 6.39 2.04 -6.90
C TRP A 110 6.40 0.91 -7.91
N LEU A 111 7.61 0.51 -8.30
CA LEU A 111 7.85 -0.36 -9.43
C LEU A 111 8.52 -1.67 -8.97
N ILE A 112 8.16 -2.75 -9.64
CA ILE A 112 9.10 -3.86 -9.84
C ILE A 112 10.16 -3.36 -10.81
N ASP A 113 11.44 -3.51 -10.47
CA ASP A 113 12.57 -3.12 -11.32
C ASP A 113 13.58 -4.26 -11.46
N LEU A 114 13.32 -5.17 -12.40
CA LEU A 114 14.27 -6.23 -12.75
C LEU A 114 15.27 -5.77 -13.81
N LYS A 115 14.99 -4.64 -14.48
CA LYS A 115 15.92 -4.06 -15.46
C LYS A 115 17.27 -3.74 -14.83
N ARG A 116 17.29 -3.18 -13.60
CA ARG A 116 18.53 -2.96 -12.85
C ARG A 116 19.37 -4.23 -12.74
N LEU A 117 18.74 -5.33 -12.31
CA LEU A 117 19.39 -6.62 -12.13
C LEU A 117 19.83 -7.23 -13.48
N ARG A 118 19.03 -7.06 -14.53
CA ARG A 118 19.40 -7.49 -15.89
C ARG A 118 20.65 -6.78 -16.37
N THR A 119 20.76 -5.47 -16.11
CA THR A 119 21.97 -4.70 -16.41
C THR A 119 23.17 -5.20 -15.61
N VAL A 120 23.01 -5.48 -14.31
CA VAL A 120 24.08 -6.06 -13.48
C VAL A 120 24.55 -7.40 -14.04
N ALA A 121 23.64 -8.32 -14.37
CA ALA A 121 23.97 -9.61 -14.97
C ALA A 121 24.71 -9.44 -16.31
N SER A 122 24.20 -8.58 -17.18
CA SER A 122 24.78 -8.33 -18.51
C SER A 122 26.21 -7.77 -18.42
N ASN A 123 26.45 -6.85 -17.48
CA ASN A 123 27.78 -6.28 -17.23
C ASN A 123 28.79 -7.33 -16.74
N GLN A 124 28.31 -8.44 -16.19
CA GLN A 124 29.12 -9.59 -15.78
C GLN A 124 29.16 -10.71 -16.83
N GLY A 125 28.68 -10.45 -18.06
CA GLY A 125 28.67 -11.43 -19.15
C GLY A 125 27.61 -12.54 -18.97
N ASN A 126 26.64 -12.37 -18.08
CA ASN A 126 25.54 -13.30 -17.85
C ASN A 126 24.22 -12.74 -18.42
N LYS A 127 23.41 -13.60 -19.06
CA LYS A 127 22.08 -13.23 -19.57
C LYS A 127 21.07 -12.90 -18.47
N GLY A 128 21.28 -13.38 -17.25
CA GLY A 128 20.38 -13.15 -16.11
C GLY A 128 19.09 -13.98 -16.15
N GLU A 129 19.10 -15.18 -16.73
CA GLU A 129 17.90 -16.01 -16.96
C GLU A 129 17.04 -16.28 -15.71
N GLY A 130 17.62 -16.22 -14.51
CA GLY A 130 16.85 -16.29 -13.25
C GLY A 130 15.78 -15.20 -13.12
N LEU A 131 15.98 -14.04 -13.77
CA LEU A 131 15.02 -12.93 -13.81
C LEU A 131 13.78 -13.24 -14.67
N ASP A 132 13.83 -14.28 -15.50
CA ASP A 132 12.70 -14.68 -16.36
C ASP A 132 11.63 -15.47 -15.59
N TYR A 133 11.96 -16.03 -14.43
CA TYR A 133 11.04 -16.85 -13.65
C TYR A 133 10.09 -15.99 -12.82
N LEU A 134 8.87 -16.50 -12.62
CA LEU A 134 7.86 -15.85 -11.76
C LEU A 134 8.40 -15.49 -10.36
N GLU A 135 9.36 -16.27 -9.84
CA GLU A 135 10.05 -15.98 -8.57
C GLU A 135 10.65 -14.57 -8.51
N SER A 136 11.40 -14.15 -9.54
CA SER A 136 12.01 -12.83 -9.57
C SER A 136 10.97 -11.71 -9.62
N PHE A 137 9.83 -11.96 -10.28
CA PHE A 137 8.70 -11.03 -10.27
C PHE A 137 8.07 -10.92 -8.88
N LEU A 138 7.89 -12.04 -8.17
CA LEU A 138 7.37 -12.05 -6.80
C LEU A 138 8.32 -11.31 -5.85
N ILE A 139 9.63 -11.54 -5.95
CA ILE A 139 10.65 -10.82 -5.19
C ILE A 139 10.52 -9.30 -5.41
N GLY A 140 10.46 -8.85 -6.67
CA GLY A 140 10.31 -7.43 -6.96
C GLY A 140 9.02 -6.83 -6.39
N ALA A 141 7.92 -7.59 -6.43
CA ALA A 141 6.63 -7.13 -5.89
C ALA A 141 6.66 -6.99 -4.36
N ILE A 142 7.29 -7.95 -3.68
CA ILE A 142 7.48 -7.95 -2.22
C ILE A 142 8.40 -6.81 -1.81
N ASP A 143 9.58 -6.69 -2.44
CA ASP A 143 10.54 -5.63 -2.17
C ASP A 143 9.90 -4.24 -2.29
N ALA A 144 9.14 -4.00 -3.38
CA ALA A 144 8.42 -2.74 -3.59
C ALA A 144 7.35 -2.48 -2.52
N ALA A 145 6.62 -3.51 -2.08
CA ALA A 145 5.61 -3.40 -1.03
C ALA A 145 6.22 -3.08 0.34
N LEU A 146 7.32 -3.74 0.71
CA LEU A 146 8.03 -3.49 1.96
C LEU A 146 8.62 -2.07 2.00
N ALA A 147 9.31 -1.67 0.93
CA ALA A 147 9.87 -0.33 0.81
C ALA A 147 8.77 0.76 0.89
N ALA A 148 7.67 0.57 0.17
CA ALA A 148 6.55 1.49 0.21
C ALA A 148 5.90 1.57 1.60
N GLN A 149 5.77 0.45 2.30
CA GLN A 149 5.17 0.45 3.64
C GLN A 149 6.06 1.12 4.69
N ASN A 150 7.39 1.01 4.58
CA ASN A 150 8.31 1.81 5.38
C ASN A 150 8.14 3.31 5.09
N ALA A 151 8.00 3.70 3.82
CA ALA A 151 7.71 5.08 3.47
C ALA A 151 6.38 5.56 4.08
N VAL A 152 5.33 4.73 4.07
CA VAL A 152 4.04 5.06 4.71
C VAL A 152 4.19 5.26 6.22
N ALA A 153 4.93 4.39 6.91
CA ALA A 153 5.19 4.57 8.34
C ALA A 153 5.92 5.90 8.63
N ALA A 154 6.89 6.28 7.79
CA ALA A 154 7.57 7.56 7.87
C ALA A 154 6.65 8.75 7.53
N ILE A 155 5.79 8.63 6.52
CA ILE A 155 4.80 9.65 6.16
C ILE A 155 3.87 9.92 7.35
N ASP A 156 3.33 8.87 7.95
CA ASP A 156 2.39 8.99 9.08
C ASP A 156 3.07 9.60 10.32
N SER A 157 4.32 9.21 10.61
CA SER A 157 5.07 9.77 11.75
C SER A 157 5.41 11.26 11.59
N LEU A 158 5.49 11.75 10.35
CA LEU A 158 5.69 13.16 10.01
C LEU A 158 4.40 13.99 9.98
N GLY A 159 3.25 13.39 10.31
CA GLY A 159 1.94 14.05 10.25
C GLY A 159 1.45 14.32 8.82
N LEU A 160 2.09 13.71 7.83
CA LEU A 160 1.59 13.67 6.46
C LEU A 160 0.56 12.54 6.33
N GLY A 161 -0.13 12.47 5.20
CA GLY A 161 -1.02 11.35 4.89
C GLY A 161 -0.78 10.81 3.51
N SER A 162 -1.22 9.57 3.32
CA SER A 162 -1.05 8.86 2.07
C SER A 162 -2.24 7.99 1.69
N CYS A 163 -2.33 7.67 0.39
CA CYS A 163 -3.25 6.67 -0.13
C CYS A 163 -2.61 5.87 -1.26
N TYR A 164 -2.56 4.54 -1.06
CA TYR A 164 -2.20 3.60 -2.12
C TYR A 164 -3.23 3.64 -3.25
N VAL A 165 -2.74 3.59 -4.48
CA VAL A 165 -3.51 3.62 -5.72
C VAL A 165 -3.20 2.37 -6.53
N GLY A 166 -3.87 1.27 -6.20
CA GLY A 166 -3.78 0.02 -6.97
C GLY A 166 -4.39 0.12 -8.38
N GLY A 167 -5.21 1.15 -8.63
CA GLY A 167 -5.79 1.43 -9.95
C GLY A 167 -4.76 1.74 -11.02
N ILE A 168 -3.50 2.03 -10.65
CA ILE A 168 -2.40 2.20 -11.61
C ILE A 168 -2.22 0.96 -12.50
N ARG A 169 -2.66 -0.21 -12.02
CA ARG A 169 -2.62 -1.48 -12.75
C ARG A 169 -3.77 -1.68 -13.73
N ASN A 170 -4.74 -0.75 -13.84
CA ASN A 170 -5.84 -0.90 -14.79
C ASN A 170 -5.35 -0.74 -16.25
N ARG A 171 -4.31 0.07 -16.46
CA ARG A 171 -3.74 0.40 -17.78
C ARG A 171 -2.19 0.40 -17.71
N PRO A 172 -1.55 -0.73 -17.39
CA PRO A 172 -0.13 -0.78 -17.05
C PRO A 172 0.78 -0.42 -18.23
N GLU A 173 0.39 -0.72 -19.48
CA GLU A 173 1.15 -0.32 -20.68
C GLU A 173 1.12 1.20 -20.90
N ASP A 174 -0.02 1.86 -20.65
CA ASP A 174 -0.12 3.32 -20.74
C ASP A 174 0.68 4.00 -19.65
N VAL A 175 0.67 3.46 -18.43
CA VAL A 175 1.50 3.95 -17.34
C VAL A 175 2.99 3.78 -17.66
N SER A 176 3.38 2.63 -18.21
CA SER A 176 4.76 2.36 -18.63
C SER A 176 5.23 3.37 -19.69
N ARG A 177 4.41 3.61 -20.73
CA ARG A 177 4.68 4.63 -21.76
C ARG A 177 4.76 6.04 -21.18
N GLU A 178 3.80 6.42 -20.35
CA GLU A 178 3.77 7.76 -19.74
C GLU A 178 5.06 8.02 -18.98
N LEU A 179 5.52 7.06 -18.17
CA LEU A 179 6.71 7.21 -17.33
C LEU A 179 8.04 6.85 -18.03
N ASN A 180 8.01 6.49 -19.31
CA ASN A 180 9.17 6.00 -20.06
C ASN A 180 9.88 4.82 -19.35
N LEU A 181 9.10 3.87 -18.84
CA LEU A 181 9.63 2.70 -18.15
C LEU A 181 10.33 1.75 -19.14
N PRO A 182 11.55 1.27 -18.85
CA PRO A 182 12.21 0.27 -19.70
C PRO A 182 11.53 -1.10 -19.57
N PRO A 183 11.80 -2.04 -20.49
CA PRO A 183 11.39 -3.44 -20.33
C PRO A 183 11.82 -4.00 -18.98
N GLU A 184 11.04 -4.93 -18.45
CA GLU A 184 11.26 -5.57 -17.14
C GLU A 184 11.07 -4.62 -15.95
N THR A 185 10.29 -3.55 -16.15
CA THR A 185 9.80 -2.69 -15.08
C THR A 185 8.30 -2.46 -15.20
N VAL A 186 7.60 -2.42 -14.07
CA VAL A 186 6.13 -2.22 -14.05
C VAL A 186 5.67 -1.66 -12.71
N ALA A 187 4.65 -0.81 -12.74
CA ALA A 187 4.05 -0.25 -11.52
C ALA A 187 3.27 -1.32 -10.73
N VAL A 188 3.62 -1.48 -9.45
CA VAL A 188 2.85 -2.29 -8.49
C VAL A 188 1.67 -1.47 -7.97
N PHE A 189 1.92 -0.25 -7.52
CA PHE A 189 0.89 0.69 -7.06
C PHE A 189 1.44 2.12 -7.10
N GLY A 190 0.52 3.08 -7.18
CA GLY A 190 0.83 4.46 -6.82
C GLY A 190 0.66 4.71 -5.32
N LEU A 191 1.20 5.81 -4.82
CA LEU A 191 1.04 6.30 -3.45
C LEU A 191 0.99 7.82 -3.51
N THR A 192 -0.18 8.38 -3.22
CA THR A 192 -0.33 9.83 -3.04
C THR A 192 0.22 10.24 -1.68
N VAL A 193 0.89 11.38 -1.60
CA VAL A 193 1.50 11.90 -0.37
C VAL A 193 1.24 13.40 -0.28
N GLY A 194 0.83 13.87 0.91
CA GLY A 194 0.59 15.29 1.16
C GLY A 194 0.14 15.58 2.59
N TYR A 195 -0.14 16.84 2.87
CA TYR A 195 -0.77 17.27 4.12
C TYR A 195 -2.27 16.98 4.07
N PRO A 196 -2.82 16.10 4.93
CA PRO A 196 -4.25 15.82 4.94
C PRO A 196 -5.06 17.09 5.18
N ASP A 197 -6.18 17.23 4.47
CA ASP A 197 -7.13 18.32 4.74
C ASP A 197 -7.88 18.05 6.06
N PRO A 198 -7.71 18.89 7.11
CA PRO A 198 -8.37 18.69 8.39
C PRO A 198 -9.90 18.86 8.31
N ALA A 199 -10.43 19.48 7.25
CA ALA A 199 -11.87 19.58 7.03
C ALA A 199 -12.50 18.23 6.64
N VAL A 200 -11.70 17.28 6.13
CA VAL A 200 -12.15 15.95 5.74
C VAL A 200 -11.80 14.95 6.83
N LYS A 201 -12.76 14.72 7.74
CA LYS A 201 -12.61 13.72 8.81
C LYS A 201 -12.37 12.34 8.19
N THR A 202 -11.33 11.67 8.67
CA THR A 202 -11.01 10.28 8.32
C THR A 202 -10.73 9.53 9.60
N ASP A 203 -11.55 8.54 9.90
CA ASP A 203 -11.36 7.69 11.07
C ASP A 203 -10.51 6.45 10.74
N VAL A 204 -9.98 5.80 11.79
CA VAL A 204 -9.37 4.47 11.67
C VAL A 204 -10.46 3.50 11.23
N LYS A 205 -10.31 2.94 10.02
CA LYS A 205 -11.21 1.90 9.52
C LYS A 205 -10.96 0.60 10.31
N PRO A 206 -12.00 -0.05 10.87
CA PRO A 206 -11.87 -1.36 11.49
C PRO A 206 -11.25 -2.42 10.58
N ARG A 207 -10.75 -3.51 11.16
CA ARG A 207 -10.22 -4.68 10.46
C ARG A 207 -10.93 -5.95 10.95
N LEU A 208 -10.79 -7.03 10.18
CA LEU A 208 -11.16 -8.37 10.63
C LEU A 208 -10.55 -8.68 11.99
N SER A 209 -11.21 -9.55 12.76
CA SER A 209 -10.69 -10.06 14.03
C SER A 209 -9.33 -10.75 13.83
N GLN A 210 -8.51 -10.77 14.88
CA GLN A 210 -7.22 -11.46 14.81
C GLN A 210 -7.37 -12.96 14.57
N SER A 211 -8.44 -13.59 15.06
CA SER A 211 -8.76 -15.01 14.80
C SER A 211 -8.97 -15.35 13.32
N SER A 212 -9.32 -14.37 12.49
CA SER A 212 -9.46 -14.54 11.04
C SER A 212 -8.14 -14.36 10.27
N ILE A 213 -7.06 -13.95 10.94
CA ILE A 213 -5.79 -13.55 10.28
C ILE A 213 -4.58 -14.30 10.87
N LEU A 214 -4.52 -14.44 12.20
CA LEU A 214 -3.47 -15.13 12.94
C LEU A 214 -3.89 -16.56 13.23
N PHE A 215 -3.12 -17.52 12.72
CA PHE A 215 -3.31 -18.94 12.96
C PHE A 215 -2.07 -19.52 13.66
N HIS A 216 -2.29 -20.40 14.64
CA HIS A 216 -1.22 -21.02 15.41
C HIS A 216 -0.89 -22.40 14.84
N GLU A 217 0.39 -22.62 14.53
CA GLU A 217 0.96 -23.83 13.93
C GLU A 217 0.43 -24.18 12.54
N THR A 218 -0.87 -24.24 12.35
CA THR A 218 -1.54 -24.62 11.10
C THR A 218 -2.66 -23.66 10.72
N TYR A 219 -2.98 -23.61 9.43
CA TYR A 219 -4.09 -22.82 8.93
C TYR A 219 -5.43 -23.42 9.36
N SER A 220 -6.40 -22.56 9.71
CA SER A 220 -7.79 -22.94 9.97
C SER A 220 -8.72 -22.06 9.14
N GLU A 221 -9.89 -22.59 8.75
CA GLU A 221 -10.89 -21.76 8.09
C GLU A 221 -11.40 -20.68 9.07
N PRO A 222 -11.47 -19.40 8.66
CA PRO A 222 -12.09 -18.37 9.47
C PRO A 222 -13.53 -18.76 9.83
N ALA A 223 -13.93 -18.56 11.08
CA ALA A 223 -15.29 -18.82 11.50
C ALA A 223 -16.25 -17.92 10.72
N ARG A 224 -17.35 -18.49 10.21
CA ARG A 224 -18.39 -17.70 9.51
C ARG A 224 -18.91 -16.56 10.39
N ASP A 225 -18.99 -16.79 11.69
CA ASP A 225 -19.44 -15.82 12.68
C ASP A 225 -18.49 -14.62 12.81
N ASP A 226 -17.18 -14.80 12.56
CA ASP A 226 -16.21 -13.69 12.54
C ASP A 226 -16.51 -12.73 11.37
N LEU A 227 -16.85 -13.26 10.19
CA LEU A 227 -17.18 -12.45 9.02
C LEU A 227 -18.49 -11.69 9.21
N ASN A 228 -19.51 -12.34 9.79
CA ASN A 228 -20.79 -11.71 10.11
C ASN A 228 -20.61 -10.60 11.17
N SER A 229 -19.82 -10.86 12.21
CA SER A 229 -19.53 -9.88 13.25
C SER A 229 -18.79 -8.66 12.69
N TYR A 230 -17.85 -8.90 11.77
CA TYR A 230 -17.13 -7.81 11.11
C TYR A 230 -18.03 -6.98 10.18
N ASP A 231 -19.02 -7.58 9.52
CA ASP A 231 -20.01 -6.82 8.75
C ASP A 231 -20.74 -5.80 9.62
N GLU A 232 -21.19 -6.20 10.82
CA GLU A 232 -21.88 -5.29 11.75
C GLU A 232 -20.97 -4.16 12.24
N VAL A 233 -19.74 -4.48 12.63
CA VAL A 233 -18.73 -3.47 12.99
C VAL A 233 -18.50 -2.48 11.84
N LEU A 234 -18.37 -2.97 10.61
CA LEU A 234 -18.09 -2.11 9.46
C LEU A 234 -19.30 -1.26 9.06
N LYS A 235 -20.54 -1.75 9.25
CA LYS A 235 -21.77 -0.97 9.02
C LYS A 235 -21.85 0.24 9.96
N VAL A 236 -21.56 0.04 11.25
CA VAL A 236 -21.48 1.13 12.24
C VAL A 236 -20.42 2.17 11.82
N PHE A 237 -19.25 1.71 11.39
CA PHE A 237 -18.22 2.60 10.85
C PHE A 237 -18.72 3.36 9.61
N GLN A 238 -19.33 2.66 8.65
CA GLN A 238 -19.84 3.25 7.41
C GLN A 238 -20.88 4.34 7.70
N GLU A 239 -21.83 4.07 8.61
CA GLU A 239 -22.81 5.04 9.08
C GLU A 239 -22.14 6.30 9.63
N LYS A 240 -21.16 6.14 10.54
CA LYS A 240 -20.41 7.26 11.12
C LYS A 240 -19.69 8.10 10.07
N GLN A 241 -19.24 7.48 8.96
CA GLN A 241 -18.59 8.16 7.85
C GLN A 241 -19.59 8.70 6.80
N GLY A 242 -20.91 8.55 7.00
CA GLY A 242 -21.94 8.95 6.02
C GLY A 242 -21.92 8.11 4.74
N LEU A 243 -21.47 6.84 4.83
CA LEU A 243 -21.38 5.91 3.72
C LEU A 243 -22.54 4.91 3.73
N PRO A 244 -22.86 4.28 2.58
CA PRO A 244 -23.80 3.15 2.54
C PRO A 244 -23.33 2.01 3.45
N GLN A 245 -24.25 1.51 4.29
CA GLN A 245 -24.01 0.47 5.29
C GLN A 245 -24.02 -0.94 4.66
N ASN A 246 -23.19 -1.15 3.64
CA ASN A 246 -23.14 -2.40 2.88
C ASN A 246 -22.34 -3.51 3.60
N GLY A 247 -21.71 -3.22 4.74
CA GLY A 247 -20.76 -4.12 5.37
C GLY A 247 -19.52 -4.34 4.49
N TRP A 248 -18.90 -5.51 4.63
CA TRP A 248 -17.70 -5.96 3.93
C TRP A 248 -17.98 -7.13 2.98
N THR A 249 -18.68 -8.17 3.43
CA THR A 249 -18.76 -9.46 2.71
C THR A 249 -19.34 -9.32 1.30
N ALA A 250 -20.52 -8.68 1.16
CA ALA A 250 -21.18 -8.51 -0.13
C ALA A 250 -20.35 -7.65 -1.11
N PRO A 251 -19.83 -6.46 -0.74
CA PRO A 251 -18.92 -5.69 -1.60
C PRO A 251 -17.65 -6.44 -2.00
N ILE A 252 -17.10 -7.30 -1.13
CA ILE A 252 -15.91 -8.10 -1.46
C ILE A 252 -16.26 -9.24 -2.41
N ALA A 253 -17.36 -9.96 -2.19
CA ALA A 253 -17.84 -11.00 -3.10
C ALA A 253 -17.99 -10.45 -4.53
N GLN A 254 -18.60 -9.27 -4.68
CA GLN A 254 -18.72 -8.61 -5.99
C GLN A 254 -17.36 -8.25 -6.62
N ARG A 255 -16.37 -7.86 -5.81
CA ARG A 255 -15.03 -7.48 -6.31
C ARG A 255 -14.22 -8.65 -6.84
N VAL A 256 -14.53 -9.87 -6.41
CA VAL A 256 -13.84 -11.11 -6.82
C VAL A 256 -14.72 -12.03 -7.66
N GLU A 257 -15.91 -11.59 -8.04
CA GLU A 257 -16.95 -12.40 -8.67
C GLU A 257 -16.48 -13.06 -9.99
N ASN A 258 -15.84 -12.29 -10.87
CA ASN A 258 -15.43 -12.74 -12.19
C ASN A 258 -14.36 -11.84 -12.81
N ALA A 259 -13.88 -12.19 -14.01
CA ALA A 259 -12.85 -11.44 -14.73
C ALA A 259 -13.25 -9.97 -15.00
N ALA A 260 -14.53 -9.67 -15.22
CA ALA A 260 -14.99 -8.30 -15.44
C ALA A 260 -14.82 -7.43 -14.18
N ALA A 261 -15.01 -8.00 -12.99
CA ALA A 261 -14.77 -7.32 -11.71
C ALA A 261 -13.30 -6.88 -11.54
N LEU A 262 -12.36 -7.53 -12.26
CA LEU A 262 -10.93 -7.20 -12.22
C LEU A 262 -10.57 -5.96 -13.05
N LYS A 263 -11.51 -5.34 -13.78
CA LYS A 263 -11.28 -4.09 -14.55
C LYS A 263 -10.15 -4.21 -15.57
N GLY A 264 -10.16 -5.29 -16.36
CA GLY A 264 -9.15 -5.58 -17.38
C GLY A 264 -7.89 -6.25 -16.86
N ARG A 265 -7.72 -6.39 -15.52
CA ARG A 265 -6.54 -7.00 -14.91
C ARG A 265 -6.50 -8.53 -15.01
N ALA A 266 -7.53 -9.17 -15.57
CA ALA A 266 -7.49 -10.59 -15.93
C ALA A 266 -6.36 -10.88 -16.94
N GLU A 267 -6.01 -9.92 -17.81
CA GLU A 267 -4.97 -10.06 -18.83
C GLU A 267 -3.57 -9.65 -18.35
N LEU A 268 -3.37 -9.51 -17.03
CA LEU A 268 -2.13 -8.96 -16.48
C LEU A 268 -0.91 -9.81 -16.89
N SER A 269 -1.00 -11.14 -16.85
CA SER A 269 0.12 -12.02 -17.23
C SER A 269 0.59 -11.81 -18.67
N GLN A 270 -0.34 -11.65 -19.62
CA GLN A 270 0.02 -11.35 -21.02
C GLN A 270 0.64 -9.96 -21.14
N THR A 271 0.09 -9.00 -20.40
CA THR A 271 0.57 -7.62 -20.39
C THR A 271 2.00 -7.52 -19.86
N LEU A 272 2.31 -8.24 -18.78
CA LEU A 272 3.66 -8.29 -18.22
C LEU A 272 4.67 -8.87 -19.20
N ARG A 273 4.29 -9.89 -19.99
CA ARG A 273 5.14 -10.41 -21.07
C ARG A 273 5.42 -9.38 -22.16
N ARG A 274 4.42 -8.58 -22.55
CA ARG A 274 4.61 -7.45 -23.47
C ARG A 274 5.52 -6.36 -22.89
N LEU A 275 5.51 -6.19 -21.57
CA LEU A 275 6.43 -5.30 -20.84
C LEU A 275 7.83 -5.92 -20.62
N GLY A 276 8.13 -7.09 -21.21
CA GLY A 276 9.45 -7.70 -21.21
C GLY A 276 9.73 -8.70 -20.09
N PHE A 277 8.78 -8.96 -19.20
CA PHE A 277 8.95 -9.98 -18.16
C PHE A 277 8.82 -11.38 -18.77
N GLY A 278 9.75 -12.29 -18.46
CA GLY A 278 9.68 -13.68 -18.93
C GLY A 278 8.42 -14.41 -18.43
N ILE A 279 8.21 -14.40 -17.10
CA ILE A 279 7.14 -15.13 -16.41
C ILE A 279 7.03 -16.57 -16.93
N LYS A 280 8.17 -17.27 -16.82
CA LYS A 280 8.31 -18.72 -17.00
C LYS A 280 7.73 -19.46 -15.81
#